data_AF-A0A7C7Y8W9-F1
#
_entry.id   AF-A0A7C7Y8W9-F1
#
_cell.length_a   1.000
_cell.length_b   1.000
_cell.length_c   1.000
_cell.angle_alpha   90.00
_cell.angle_beta   90.00
_cell.angle_gamma   90.00
#
_symmetry.space_group_name_H-M   'P 1'
#
loop_
_entity.id
_entity.type
_entity.pdbx_description
1 polymer ?
#
loop_
_entity_poly.entity_id
_entity_poly.type
_entity_poly.pdbx_seq_one_letter_code
_entity_poly.pdbx_strand_id
1 'polypeptide(L)'
;MKKTHTINIGHSIFNIDEDAYEVLYKYLDSIKTYFNTIDNEGEIMKDFELRIAENFSSKTSDYKKSIDLNDVKNTIKIMGTLEDFEEIPDNDKNKETQNNQQKYNNKLYRDSSNRIIAGVCSGIAQYFKIDPIIVRVIFFIAVPLNLIVYIIFWLGIPIKDFDPNLRNTLYRDKENGIIGGVAKGLSNYLKIDVNLIRVIFFVSLFFGGAGLLFYLFLWFFTKEAKTIGQKMNMSGFNVNLSNIEEFIKKKTRNLNKSENTITRIFLFPFRLVAPLINALSGLALILFKALFSLTVTIIIALSSALLLFIIMGLYNEVETDHMFYDLINAIPNYLIVSISINQILTIILAILTVAIILFKTKIKRYLIIILFVFWLTFLIFNIMSISSLIIEFHESGILPKWIKVDLW
;
A
#
# COMPACT_ATOMS: atom_id res chain seq x y z
N MET A 1 6.54 47.13 16.10
CA MET A 1 6.16 45.70 16.15
C MET A 1 6.13 45.19 14.72
N LYS A 2 6.74 44.04 14.42
CA LYS A 2 6.65 43.42 13.10
C LYS A 2 5.35 42.61 12.99
N LYS A 3 4.67 42.71 11.85
CA LYS A 3 3.52 41.85 11.52
C LYS A 3 4.01 40.48 11.07
N THR A 4 3.26 39.44 11.42
CA THR A 4 3.56 38.05 11.06
C THR A 4 2.33 37.38 10.46
N HIS A 5 2.53 36.55 9.45
CA HIS A 5 1.51 35.70 8.83
C HIS A 5 1.70 34.24 9.22
N THR A 6 0.59 33.53 9.45
CA THR A 6 0.60 32.08 9.64
C THR A 6 0.27 31.41 8.31
N ILE A 7 1.16 30.57 7.81
CA ILE A 7 1.00 29.90 6.51
C ILE A 7 1.18 28.39 6.65
N ASN A 8 0.56 27.64 5.74
CA ASN A 8 0.73 26.20 5.62
C ASN A 8 1.58 25.91 4.37
N ILE A 9 2.72 25.25 4.57
CA ILE A 9 3.62 24.81 3.50
C ILE A 9 3.95 23.34 3.76
N GLY A 10 3.74 22.48 2.76
CA GLY A 10 4.13 21.07 2.86
C GLY A 10 3.48 20.32 4.03
N HIS A 11 2.23 20.68 4.39
CA HIS A 11 1.48 20.18 5.56
C HIS A 11 2.02 20.63 6.93
N SER A 12 2.95 21.60 6.96
CA SER A 12 3.51 22.18 8.18
C SER A 12 3.09 23.64 8.33
N ILE A 13 2.84 24.08 9.56
CA ILE A 13 2.39 25.45 9.86
C ILE A 13 3.58 26.26 10.34
N PHE A 14 3.81 27.42 9.73
CA PHE A 14 4.87 28.36 10.09
C PHE A 14 4.33 29.77 10.29
N ASN A 15 4.96 30.52 11.19
CA ASN A 15 4.76 31.96 11.30
C ASN A 15 5.92 32.68 10.60
N ILE A 16 5.61 33.61 9.71
CA ILE A 16 6.59 34.29 8.86
C ILE A 16 6.40 35.79 8.99
N ASP A 17 7.49 36.56 9.07
CA ASP A 17 7.43 38.02 9.06
C ASP A 17 6.81 38.54 7.74
N GLU A 18 6.06 39.64 7.77
CA GLU A 18 5.39 40.23 6.60
C GLU A 18 6.32 40.42 5.39
N ASP A 19 7.51 41.00 5.62
CA ASP A 19 8.54 41.25 4.61
C ASP A 19 9.08 39.95 3.99
N ALA A 20 9.19 38.89 4.79
CA ALA A 20 9.62 37.57 4.36
C ALA A 20 8.51 36.81 3.60
N TYR A 21 7.26 36.98 4.02
CA TYR A 21 6.09 36.38 3.38
C TYR A 21 5.91 36.87 1.94
N GLU A 22 6.01 38.18 1.70
CA GLU A 22 5.86 38.73 0.35
C GLU A 22 6.88 38.15 -0.65
N VAL A 23 8.13 37.98 -0.20
CA VAL A 23 9.22 37.41 -1.01
C VAL A 23 8.97 35.93 -1.29
N LEU A 24 8.60 35.16 -0.26
CA LEU A 24 8.31 33.74 -0.40
C LEU A 24 7.10 33.49 -1.30
N TYR A 25 6.05 34.29 -1.16
CA TYR A 25 4.83 34.18 -1.96
C TYR A 25 5.12 34.39 -3.44
N LYS A 26 5.82 35.48 -3.81
CA LYS A 26 6.20 35.77 -5.19
C LYS A 26 7.03 34.64 -5.80
N TYR A 27 7.97 34.11 -5.03
CA TYR A 27 8.79 32.98 -5.43
C TYR A 27 7.98 31.70 -5.65
N LEU A 28 7.13 31.32 -4.70
CA LEU A 28 6.28 30.12 -4.86
C LEU A 28 5.30 30.26 -6.03
N ASP A 29 4.74 31.45 -6.24
CA ASP A 29 3.80 31.71 -7.33
C ASP A 29 4.46 31.61 -8.71
N SER A 30 5.71 32.10 -8.85
CA SER A 30 6.46 31.99 -10.10
C SER A 30 6.81 30.53 -10.41
N ILE A 31 7.27 29.78 -9.41
CA ILE A 31 7.56 28.34 -9.52
C ILE A 31 6.31 27.54 -9.89
N LYS A 32 5.18 27.82 -9.23
CA LYS A 32 3.89 27.18 -9.52
C LYS A 32 3.44 27.43 -10.95
N THR A 33 3.56 28.68 -11.41
CA THR A 33 3.17 29.08 -12.76
C THR A 33 4.00 28.35 -13.81
N TYR A 34 5.32 28.27 -13.60
CA TYR A 34 6.21 27.52 -14.49
C TYR A 34 5.87 26.02 -14.53
N PHE A 35 5.79 25.35 -13.38
CA PHE A 35 5.58 23.91 -13.35
C PHE A 35 4.18 23.45 -13.70
N ASN A 36 3.15 24.29 -13.57
CA ASN A 36 1.83 23.96 -14.09
C ASN A 36 1.83 23.67 -15.60
N THR A 37 2.81 24.19 -16.35
CA THR A 37 2.93 23.87 -17.79
C THR A 37 3.52 22.48 -18.07
N ILE A 38 4.16 21.86 -17.07
CA ILE A 38 4.93 20.61 -17.18
C ILE A 38 4.27 19.48 -16.40
N ASP A 39 3.67 19.79 -15.25
CA ASP A 39 3.01 18.88 -14.32
C ASP A 39 1.64 19.46 -13.90
N ASN A 40 0.59 19.03 -14.62
CA ASN A 40 -0.78 19.44 -14.33
C ASN A 40 -1.33 18.91 -13.00
N GLU A 41 -0.71 17.88 -12.41
CA GLU A 41 -1.18 17.28 -11.16
C GLU A 41 -0.62 17.99 -9.91
N GLY A 42 0.34 18.91 -10.09
CA GLY A 42 0.92 19.73 -9.02
C GLY A 42 1.81 18.93 -8.05
N GLU A 43 2.28 17.75 -8.44
CA GLU A 43 3.16 16.91 -7.62
C GLU A 43 4.52 17.59 -7.40
N ILE A 44 5.07 18.23 -8.43
CA ILE A 44 6.34 18.96 -8.34
C ILE A 44 6.24 20.07 -7.30
N MET A 45 5.15 20.85 -7.34
CA MET A 45 4.92 21.93 -6.39
C MET A 45 4.83 21.40 -4.95
N LYS A 46 4.14 20.27 -4.76
CA LYS A 46 4.01 19.63 -3.46
C LYS A 46 5.35 19.15 -2.90
N ASP A 47 6.17 18.51 -3.72
CA ASP A 47 7.52 18.07 -3.34
C ASP A 47 8.43 19.29 -3.03
N PHE A 48 8.23 20.40 -3.75
CA PHE A 48 8.94 21.66 -3.53
C PHE A 48 8.58 22.32 -2.20
N GLU A 49 7.27 22.44 -1.90
CA GLU A 49 6.77 22.95 -0.63
C GLU A 49 7.25 22.10 0.55
N LEU A 50 7.24 20.76 0.44
CA LEU A 50 7.78 19.87 1.47
C LEU A 50 9.24 20.17 1.80
N ARG A 51 10.07 20.40 0.78
CA ARG A 51 11.50 20.70 0.97
C ARG A 51 11.73 22.11 1.55
N ILE A 52 10.86 23.08 1.22
CA ILE A 52 10.86 24.40 1.89
C ILE A 52 10.49 24.25 3.37
N ALA A 53 9.44 23.48 3.68
CA ALA A 53 9.00 23.23 5.05
C ALA A 53 10.11 22.56 5.89
N GLU A 54 10.90 21.66 5.32
CA GLU A 54 12.04 21.06 6.00
C GLU A 54 13.13 22.10 6.32
N ASN A 55 13.51 22.91 5.34
CA ASN A 55 14.50 23.98 5.53
C ASN A 55 14.04 24.96 6.62
N PHE A 56 12.77 25.35 6.61
CA PHE A 56 12.18 26.21 7.64
C PHE A 56 12.15 25.54 9.02
N SER A 57 11.78 24.26 9.08
CA SER A 57 11.78 23.49 10.32
C SER A 57 13.17 23.42 10.97
N SER A 58 14.24 23.43 10.16
CA SER A 58 15.62 23.46 10.65
C SER A 58 16.04 24.82 11.26
N LYS A 59 15.29 25.88 10.98
CA LYS A 59 15.56 27.26 11.42
C LYS A 59 14.67 27.72 12.57
N THR A 60 13.50 27.11 12.73
CA THR A 60 12.62 27.32 13.88
C THR A 60 13.11 26.54 15.10
N SER A 61 13.12 27.19 16.26
CA SER A 61 13.46 26.57 17.57
C SER A 61 12.51 27.10 18.64
N ASP A 62 12.55 26.56 19.86
CA ASP A 62 11.73 27.07 20.98
C ASP A 62 11.93 28.57 21.24
N TYR A 63 13.09 29.12 20.85
CA TYR A 63 13.46 30.53 20.98
C TYR A 63 13.22 31.38 19.73
N LYS A 64 13.12 30.75 18.54
CA LYS A 64 12.85 31.44 17.26
C LYS A 64 11.52 30.95 16.68
N LYS A 65 10.46 31.71 16.98
CA LYS A 65 9.06 31.36 16.64
C LYS A 65 8.58 31.92 15.29
N SER A 66 9.32 32.85 14.67
CA SER A 66 9.00 33.35 13.33
C SER A 66 10.19 33.23 12.37
N ILE A 67 9.87 33.00 11.11
CA ILE A 67 10.80 32.93 9.98
C ILE A 67 11.03 34.35 9.48
N ASP A 68 12.29 34.75 9.43
CA ASP A 68 12.67 36.09 8.99
C ASP A 68 13.07 36.13 7.50
N LEU A 69 13.31 37.33 6.99
CA LEU A 69 13.66 37.55 5.59
C LEU A 69 14.97 36.84 5.19
N ASN A 70 15.93 36.72 6.11
CA ASN A 70 17.20 36.05 5.83
C ASN A 70 17.03 34.54 5.72
N ASP A 71 16.17 33.94 6.54
CA ASP A 71 15.82 32.53 6.43
C ASP A 71 15.19 32.23 5.07
N VAL A 72 14.23 33.04 4.63
CA VAL A 72 13.57 32.89 3.31
C VAL A 72 14.59 33.01 2.18
N LYS A 73 15.45 34.05 2.20
CA LYS A 73 16.49 34.22 1.17
C LYS A 73 17.47 33.05 1.11
N ASN A 74 17.88 32.52 2.28
CA ASN A 74 18.75 31.35 2.33
C ASN A 74 18.06 30.10 1.79
N THR A 75 16.78 29.89 2.10
CA THR A 75 16.00 28.78 1.56
C THR A 75 15.85 28.91 0.04
N ILE A 76 15.52 30.10 -0.47
CA ILE A 76 15.46 30.37 -1.92
C ILE A 76 16.80 30.06 -2.59
N LYS A 77 17.92 30.48 -1.99
CA LYS A 77 19.26 30.17 -2.50
C LYS A 77 19.56 28.67 -2.57
N ILE A 78 19.07 27.87 -1.62
CA ILE A 78 19.23 26.40 -1.64
C ILE A 78 18.34 25.76 -2.71
N MET A 79 17.18 26.35 -2.98
CA MET A 79 16.18 25.80 -3.89
C MET A 79 16.39 26.23 -5.36
N GLY A 80 17.03 27.40 -5.59
CA GLY A 80 17.29 28.04 -6.89
C GLY A 80 16.18 28.96 -7.37
N THR A 81 16.48 30.01 -8.15
CA THR A 81 15.50 31.01 -8.65
C THR A 81 15.35 30.99 -10.16
N LEU A 82 14.14 31.31 -10.69
CA LEU A 82 13.80 31.24 -12.13
C LEU A 82 14.71 32.07 -13.06
N GLU A 83 15.42 33.03 -12.49
CA GLU A 83 16.38 33.86 -13.21
C GLU A 83 17.79 33.23 -13.31
N ASP A 84 18.17 32.35 -12.38
CA ASP A 84 19.48 31.66 -12.38
C ASP A 84 19.57 30.57 -13.48
N PHE A 85 18.49 30.33 -14.24
CA PHE A 85 18.39 29.25 -15.24
C PHE A 85 18.87 29.64 -16.63
N GLU A 86 18.98 30.92 -16.97
CA GLU A 86 19.41 31.34 -18.32
C GLU A 86 20.94 31.27 -18.51
N GLU A 87 21.73 31.25 -17.43
CA GLU A 87 23.18 31.48 -17.51
C GLU A 87 24.09 30.34 -17.03
N ILE A 88 23.61 29.11 -16.79
CA ILE A 88 24.51 28.02 -16.34
C ILE A 88 25.12 27.28 -17.55
N PRO A 89 26.43 27.44 -17.85
CA PRO A 89 27.11 26.65 -18.86
C PRO A 89 27.30 25.22 -18.36
N ASP A 90 27.28 24.24 -19.27
CA ASP A 90 27.29 22.78 -19.01
C ASP A 90 28.46 22.23 -18.15
N ASN A 91 29.41 23.06 -17.69
CA ASN A 91 30.65 22.62 -17.04
C ASN A 91 30.64 22.56 -15.50
N ASP A 92 29.67 23.16 -14.78
CA ASP A 92 29.71 23.22 -13.30
C ASP A 92 28.84 22.19 -12.56
N LYS A 93 28.21 21.26 -13.27
CA LYS A 93 27.32 20.22 -12.69
C LYS A 93 27.99 19.22 -11.73
N ASN A 94 29.33 19.25 -11.60
CA ASN A 94 30.08 18.29 -10.78
C ASN A 94 30.45 18.79 -9.37
N LYS A 95 30.06 19.99 -8.93
CA LYS A 95 30.53 20.56 -7.66
C LYS A 95 29.51 20.63 -6.51
N GLU A 96 28.20 20.44 -6.74
CA GLU A 96 27.20 20.61 -5.67
C GLU A 96 26.88 19.34 -4.86
N THR A 97 27.62 18.24 -5.03
CA THR A 97 27.31 16.97 -4.32
C THR A 97 27.99 16.82 -2.96
N GLN A 98 28.62 17.85 -2.38
CA GLN A 98 29.25 17.69 -1.07
C GLN A 98 28.81 18.76 -0.07
N ASN A 99 28.38 18.26 1.09
CA ASN A 99 28.19 18.94 2.37
C ASN A 99 26.80 19.50 2.69
N ASN A 100 25.82 18.61 2.80
CA ASN A 100 24.77 18.75 3.82
C ASN A 100 24.65 17.43 4.61
N GLN A 101 25.66 17.12 5.41
CA GLN A 101 25.53 16.07 6.42
C GLN A 101 24.62 16.60 7.53
N GLN A 102 23.32 16.33 7.41
CA GLN A 102 22.38 16.51 8.52
C GLN A 102 22.91 15.72 9.74
N LYS A 103 22.99 16.41 10.89
CA LYS A 103 23.39 15.85 12.17
C LYS A 103 22.24 14.95 12.68
N TYR A 104 22.16 13.73 12.17
CA TYR A 104 21.18 12.76 12.64
C TYR A 104 21.43 12.48 14.13
N ASN A 105 20.41 12.72 14.95
CA ASN A 105 20.44 12.30 16.35
C ASN A 105 20.48 10.76 16.36
N ASN A 106 21.47 10.15 17.03
CA ASN A 106 21.76 8.70 17.00
C ASN A 106 20.68 7.83 17.72
N LYS A 107 19.43 8.27 17.75
CA LYS A 107 18.32 7.52 18.35
C LYS A 107 17.62 6.70 17.27
N LEU A 108 17.38 5.43 17.58
CA LEU A 108 16.62 4.53 16.72
C LEU A 108 15.13 4.89 16.81
N TYR A 109 14.52 5.15 15.66
CA TYR A 109 13.08 5.38 15.51
C TYR A 109 12.55 4.40 14.48
N ARG A 110 11.29 3.97 14.63
CA ARG A 110 10.61 3.22 13.58
C ARG A 110 9.95 4.20 12.61
N ASP A 111 10.12 3.92 11.32
CA ASP A 111 9.72 4.82 10.24
C ASP A 111 8.29 4.51 9.78
N SER A 112 7.37 5.44 9.98
CA SER A 112 5.97 5.34 9.55
C SER A 112 5.77 5.58 8.06
N SER A 113 6.59 6.44 7.44
CA SER A 113 6.49 6.81 6.03
C SER A 113 6.88 5.66 5.11
N ASN A 114 7.90 4.87 5.49
CA ASN A 114 8.35 3.71 4.72
C ASN A 114 7.99 2.35 5.36
N ARG A 115 6.84 2.21 6.04
CA ARG A 115 6.42 0.93 6.63
C ARG A 115 5.75 -0.04 5.64
N ILE A 116 6.02 -1.34 5.82
CA ILE A 116 5.20 -2.44 5.25
C ILE A 116 4.24 -2.95 6.33
N ILE A 117 4.77 -3.32 7.50
CA ILE A 117 3.99 -3.78 8.65
C ILE A 117 4.02 -2.71 9.76
N ALA A 118 5.18 -2.52 10.41
CA ALA A 118 5.30 -1.68 11.61
C ALA A 118 6.42 -0.62 11.55
N GLY A 119 7.17 -0.55 10.45
CA GLY A 119 8.23 0.45 10.24
C GLY A 119 9.58 0.09 10.87
N VAL A 120 9.71 -1.10 11.47
CA VAL A 120 10.92 -1.56 12.17
C VAL A 120 12.10 -1.70 11.21
N CYS A 121 11.97 -2.44 10.11
CA CYS A 121 13.07 -2.62 9.14
C CYS A 121 13.52 -1.28 8.56
N SER A 122 12.58 -0.37 8.27
CA SER A 122 12.89 0.94 7.71
C SER A 122 13.61 1.84 8.71
N GLY A 123 13.23 1.76 10.00
CA GLY A 123 13.89 2.44 11.11
C GLY A 123 15.31 1.94 11.40
N ILE A 124 15.50 0.62 11.44
CA ILE A 124 16.84 0.00 11.55
C ILE A 124 17.72 0.45 10.39
N ALA A 125 17.18 0.40 9.19
CA ALA A 125 17.92 0.77 8.00
C ALA A 125 18.26 2.27 7.97
N GLN A 126 17.43 3.13 8.57
CA GLN A 126 17.73 4.55 8.77
C GLN A 126 18.88 4.75 9.76
N TYR A 127 18.85 4.03 10.88
CA TYR A 127 19.91 4.08 11.89
C TYR A 127 21.27 3.67 11.32
N PHE A 128 21.31 2.60 10.55
CA PHE A 128 22.53 2.09 9.90
C PHE A 128 22.87 2.75 8.56
N LYS A 129 22.06 3.70 8.07
CA LYS A 129 22.24 4.37 6.77
C LYS A 129 22.36 3.40 5.58
N ILE A 130 21.69 2.26 5.65
CA ILE A 130 21.56 1.27 4.56
C ILE A 130 20.18 1.42 3.89
N ASP A 131 19.77 0.56 2.96
CA ASP A 131 18.42 0.57 2.35
C ASP A 131 17.44 -0.35 3.15
N PRO A 132 16.14 -0.02 3.32
CA PRO A 132 15.20 -0.88 4.05
C PRO A 132 15.06 -2.26 3.45
N ILE A 133 15.22 -2.38 2.12
CA ILE A 133 15.08 -3.65 1.40
C ILE A 133 16.15 -4.62 1.85
N ILE A 134 17.39 -4.16 2.05
CA ILE A 134 18.47 -4.99 2.58
C ILE A 134 18.08 -5.55 3.96
N VAL A 135 17.56 -4.69 4.85
CA VAL A 135 17.11 -5.12 6.18
C VAL A 135 15.90 -6.06 6.09
N ARG A 136 14.97 -5.83 5.16
CA ARG A 136 13.84 -6.75 4.92
C ARG A 136 14.30 -8.12 4.45
N VAL A 137 15.27 -8.18 3.53
CA VAL A 137 15.88 -9.44 3.05
C VAL A 137 16.49 -10.22 4.22
N ILE A 138 17.28 -9.55 5.06
CA ILE A 138 17.91 -10.18 6.22
C ILE A 138 16.87 -10.74 7.19
N PHE A 139 15.85 -9.94 7.53
CA PHE A 139 14.77 -10.38 8.42
C PHE A 139 13.98 -11.56 7.84
N PHE A 140 13.77 -11.58 6.52
CA PHE A 140 13.01 -12.63 5.85
C PHE A 140 13.78 -13.95 5.72
N ILE A 141 15.07 -13.91 5.39
CA ILE A 141 15.89 -15.13 5.23
C ILE A 141 16.11 -15.84 6.57
N ALA A 142 16.18 -15.10 7.68
CA ALA A 142 16.45 -15.65 9.01
C ALA A 142 15.19 -15.85 9.90
N VAL A 143 14.05 -16.19 9.29
CA VAL A 143 12.86 -16.69 9.99
C VAL A 143 13.15 -18.12 10.49
N PRO A 144 12.88 -18.50 11.77
CA PRO A 144 11.89 -17.90 12.69
C PRO A 144 12.42 -16.98 13.80
N LEU A 145 13.72 -16.99 14.13
CA LEU A 145 14.27 -16.24 15.27
C LEU A 145 14.05 -14.72 15.18
N ASN A 146 14.09 -14.17 13.97
CA ASN A 146 13.90 -12.74 13.74
C ASN A 146 12.47 -12.23 13.95
N LEU A 147 11.47 -13.12 14.01
CA LEU A 147 10.08 -12.71 14.25
C LEU A 147 9.91 -12.15 15.68
N ILE A 148 10.54 -12.80 16.65
CA ILE A 148 10.51 -12.37 18.06
C ILE A 148 11.24 -11.03 18.21
N VAL A 149 12.43 -10.90 17.60
CA VAL A 149 13.19 -9.64 17.58
C VAL A 149 12.37 -8.50 16.95
N TYR A 150 11.67 -8.79 15.85
CA TYR A 150 10.80 -7.81 15.19
C TYR A 150 9.67 -7.32 16.10
N ILE A 151 9.03 -8.23 16.85
CA ILE A 151 7.96 -7.89 17.80
C ILE A 151 8.50 -7.03 18.95
N ILE A 152 9.67 -7.38 19.50
CA ILE A 152 10.34 -6.60 20.56
C ILE A 152 10.60 -5.18 20.08
N PHE A 153 11.17 -5.02 18.89
CA PHE A 153 11.43 -3.71 18.29
C PHE A 153 10.16 -2.94 17.94
N TRP A 154 9.08 -3.62 17.56
CA TRP A 154 7.80 -2.96 17.30
C TRP A 154 7.21 -2.34 18.57
N LEU A 155 7.28 -3.04 19.71
CA LEU A 155 6.77 -2.55 20.99
C LEU A 155 7.69 -1.48 21.61
N GLY A 156 9.01 -1.63 21.49
CA GLY A 156 9.98 -0.78 22.20
C GLY A 156 10.39 0.51 21.49
N ILE A 157 10.27 0.59 20.15
CA ILE A 157 10.80 1.72 19.39
C ILE A 157 9.69 2.74 19.06
N PRO A 158 9.86 4.04 19.39
CA PRO A 158 8.87 5.07 19.07
C PRO A 158 8.77 5.39 17.57
N ILE A 159 7.58 5.80 17.12
CA ILE A 159 7.31 6.16 15.71
C ILE A 159 7.81 7.56 15.38
N LYS A 160 8.34 7.73 14.17
CA LYS A 160 8.66 9.05 13.59
C LYS A 160 8.40 9.02 12.09
N ASP A 161 7.75 10.07 11.59
CA ASP A 161 7.59 10.29 10.14
C ASP A 161 8.91 10.83 9.57
N PHE A 162 9.43 10.14 8.55
CA PHE A 162 10.61 10.56 7.79
C PHE A 162 10.22 10.90 6.36
N ASP A 163 10.92 11.81 5.70
CA ASP A 163 10.67 12.08 4.29
C ASP A 163 11.19 10.91 3.43
N PRO A 164 10.33 10.24 2.63
CA PRO A 164 10.76 9.19 1.70
C PRO A 164 11.75 9.66 0.62
N ASN A 165 11.86 10.96 0.37
CA ASN A 165 12.70 11.55 -0.68
C ASN A 165 14.15 11.84 -0.24
N LEU A 166 14.47 11.82 1.05
CA LEU A 166 15.85 12.09 1.54
C LEU A 166 16.79 10.88 1.52
N ARG A 167 16.33 9.74 1.00
CA ARG A 167 17.10 8.49 1.04
C ARG A 167 17.18 7.81 -0.31
N ASN A 168 18.36 7.26 -0.60
CA ASN A 168 18.57 6.31 -1.68
C ASN A 168 17.80 5.02 -1.37
N THR A 169 16.54 4.98 -1.75
CA THR A 169 15.67 3.81 -1.64
C THR A 169 15.53 3.18 -3.01
N LEU A 170 15.67 1.87 -3.10
CA LEU A 170 15.38 1.13 -4.31
C LEU A 170 13.87 1.18 -4.59
N TYR A 171 13.50 1.94 -5.62
CA TYR A 171 12.15 1.97 -6.19
C TYR A 171 12.06 1.06 -7.41
N ARG A 172 10.87 0.50 -7.68
CA ARG A 172 10.57 -0.18 -8.96
C ARG A 172 10.03 0.83 -9.96
N ASP A 173 10.63 0.83 -11.16
CA ASP A 173 10.27 1.73 -12.26
C ASP A 173 9.35 0.99 -13.24
N LYS A 174 8.04 1.13 -13.05
CA LYS A 174 7.04 0.45 -13.89
C LYS A 174 6.88 1.13 -15.25
N GLU A 175 7.20 2.42 -15.36
CA GLU A 175 7.03 3.22 -16.58
C GLU A 175 8.08 2.82 -17.64
N ASN A 176 9.34 2.66 -17.22
CA ASN A 176 10.43 2.28 -18.11
C ASN A 176 10.84 0.79 -17.99
N GLY A 177 10.10 0.01 -17.19
CA GLY A 177 10.34 -1.40 -16.92
C GLY A 177 9.52 -2.34 -17.79
N ILE A 178 9.95 -3.61 -17.91
CA ILE A 178 9.22 -4.62 -18.71
C ILE A 178 8.21 -5.39 -17.85
N ILE A 179 8.68 -6.04 -16.78
CA ILE A 179 7.85 -6.86 -15.88
C ILE A 179 7.87 -6.25 -14.48
N GLY A 180 6.87 -5.46 -14.12
CA GLY A 180 6.76 -4.91 -12.76
C GLY A 180 7.89 -3.96 -12.33
N GLY A 181 8.79 -3.56 -13.23
CA GLY A 181 9.76 -2.48 -13.01
C GLY A 181 11.00 -2.79 -12.18
N VAL A 182 11.20 -4.03 -11.71
CA VAL A 182 12.27 -4.39 -10.78
C VAL A 182 13.66 -4.23 -11.40
N ALA A 183 13.90 -4.80 -12.58
CA ALA A 183 15.21 -4.72 -13.23
C ALA A 183 15.61 -3.27 -13.57
N LYS A 184 14.64 -2.44 -13.97
CA LYS A 184 14.88 -1.02 -14.27
C LYS A 184 15.14 -0.21 -12.99
N GLY A 185 14.37 -0.47 -11.93
CA GLY A 185 14.61 0.09 -10.61
C GLY A 185 16.01 -0.24 -10.09
N LEU A 186 16.41 -1.51 -10.17
CA LEU A 186 17.72 -1.99 -9.73
C LEU A 186 18.86 -1.39 -10.56
N SER A 187 18.64 -1.17 -11.86
CA SER A 187 19.58 -0.46 -12.74
C SER A 187 19.82 0.98 -12.31
N ASN A 188 18.75 1.72 -12.05
CA ASN A 188 18.87 3.11 -11.62
C ASN A 188 19.58 3.20 -10.25
N TYR A 189 19.25 2.28 -9.33
CA TYR A 189 19.85 2.19 -8.00
C TYR A 189 21.33 1.81 -8.03
N LEU A 190 21.70 0.75 -8.75
CA LEU A 190 23.10 0.29 -8.83
C LEU A 190 23.95 1.08 -9.83
N LYS A 191 23.33 1.95 -10.64
CA LYS A 191 23.97 2.66 -11.76
C LYS A 191 24.62 1.70 -12.78
N ILE A 192 24.01 0.53 -12.97
CA ILE A 192 24.43 -0.51 -13.93
C ILE A 192 23.43 -0.54 -15.10
N ASP A 193 23.87 -0.92 -16.31
CA ASP A 193 22.96 -1.10 -17.45
C ASP A 193 21.82 -2.08 -17.13
N VAL A 194 20.58 -1.66 -17.41
CA VAL A 194 19.36 -2.45 -17.22
C VAL A 194 19.44 -3.80 -17.93
N ASN A 195 20.06 -3.84 -19.10
CA ASN A 195 20.18 -5.05 -19.90
C ASN A 195 21.06 -6.09 -19.20
N LEU A 196 22.15 -5.66 -18.55
CA LEU A 196 23.00 -6.57 -17.79
C LEU A 196 22.24 -7.19 -16.61
N ILE A 197 21.46 -6.38 -15.88
CA ILE A 197 20.62 -6.86 -14.78
C ILE A 197 19.59 -7.88 -15.27
N ARG A 198 18.97 -7.63 -16.44
CA ARG A 198 18.04 -8.59 -17.06
C ARG A 198 18.74 -9.90 -17.41
N VAL A 199 19.94 -9.85 -17.98
CA VAL A 199 20.75 -11.03 -18.30
C VAL A 199 21.08 -11.81 -17.02
N ILE A 200 21.45 -11.13 -15.92
CA ILE A 200 21.70 -11.77 -14.63
C ILE A 200 20.44 -12.49 -14.11
N PHE A 201 19.27 -11.85 -14.14
CA PHE A 201 18.01 -12.49 -13.75
C PHE A 201 17.62 -13.66 -14.64
N PHE A 202 17.90 -13.56 -15.94
CA PHE A 202 17.64 -14.63 -16.89
C PHE A 202 18.58 -15.83 -16.67
N VAL A 203 19.88 -15.58 -16.53
CA VAL A 203 20.89 -16.62 -16.28
C VAL A 203 20.63 -17.31 -14.95
N SER A 204 20.26 -16.57 -13.91
CA SER A 204 19.93 -17.12 -12.59
C SER A 204 18.66 -17.99 -12.56
N LEU A 205 17.86 -18.00 -13.64
CA LEU A 205 16.76 -18.96 -13.80
C LEU A 205 17.28 -20.40 -13.94
N PHE A 206 18.43 -20.59 -14.60
CA PHE A 206 19.04 -21.91 -14.80
C PHE A 206 19.71 -22.47 -13.54
N PHE A 207 19.92 -21.64 -12.52
CA PHE A 207 20.45 -22.05 -11.22
C PHE A 207 19.32 -22.43 -10.25
N GLY A 208 18.44 -23.35 -10.68
CA GLY A 208 17.34 -23.85 -9.85
C GLY A 208 16.21 -22.84 -9.61
N GLY A 209 16.07 -21.81 -10.45
CA GLY A 209 15.01 -20.81 -10.32
C GLY A 209 15.20 -19.79 -9.19
N ALA A 210 16.33 -19.81 -8.48
CA ALA A 210 16.62 -18.87 -7.39
C ALA A 210 16.55 -17.40 -7.86
N GLY A 211 16.97 -17.13 -9.11
CA GLY A 211 16.84 -15.82 -9.73
C GLY A 211 15.41 -15.31 -9.86
N LEU A 212 14.48 -16.20 -10.23
CA LEU A 212 13.07 -15.88 -10.35
C LEU A 212 12.44 -15.60 -8.98
N LEU A 213 12.76 -16.44 -7.98
CA LEU A 213 12.31 -16.22 -6.61
C LEU A 213 12.83 -14.89 -6.05
N PHE A 214 14.10 -14.58 -6.28
CA PHE A 214 14.68 -13.30 -5.87
C PHE A 214 14.05 -12.11 -6.61
N TYR A 215 13.72 -12.27 -7.88
CA TYR A 215 12.98 -11.27 -8.65
C TYR A 215 11.59 -11.00 -8.07
N LEU A 216 10.82 -12.06 -7.81
CA LEU A 216 9.49 -11.97 -7.20
C LEU A 216 9.54 -11.38 -5.80
N PHE A 217 10.57 -11.73 -5.04
CA PHE A 217 10.85 -11.15 -3.74
C PHE A 217 11.06 -9.63 -3.84
N LEU A 218 11.98 -9.19 -4.72
CA LEU A 218 12.19 -7.76 -4.94
C LEU A 218 10.92 -7.08 -5.44
N TRP A 219 10.16 -7.72 -6.33
CA TRP A 219 8.89 -7.20 -6.82
C TRP A 219 7.87 -6.98 -5.69
N PHE A 220 7.79 -7.90 -4.72
CA PHE A 220 6.88 -7.79 -3.58
C PHE A 220 7.32 -6.71 -2.58
N PHE A 221 8.62 -6.59 -2.29
CA PHE A 221 9.14 -5.70 -1.25
C PHE A 221 9.49 -4.27 -1.72
N THR A 222 9.68 -4.06 -3.02
CA THR A 222 9.99 -2.75 -3.60
C THR A 222 8.71 -1.94 -3.85
N LYS A 223 8.75 -0.64 -3.53
CA LYS A 223 7.66 0.29 -3.81
C LYS A 223 7.74 0.82 -5.24
N GLU A 224 6.60 1.13 -5.84
CA GLU A 224 6.54 1.88 -7.12
C GLU A 224 6.92 3.34 -6.90
N ALA A 225 7.81 3.88 -7.75
CA ALA A 225 8.03 5.32 -7.83
C ALA A 225 6.82 5.97 -8.51
N LYS A 226 6.02 6.71 -7.74
CA LYS A 226 4.82 7.38 -8.25
C LYS A 226 5.13 8.83 -8.60
N THR A 227 5.73 9.57 -7.67
CA THR A 227 5.96 11.01 -7.84
C THR A 227 7.19 11.32 -8.69
N ILE A 228 7.21 12.50 -9.31
CA ILE A 228 8.38 12.99 -10.06
C ILE A 228 9.61 13.07 -9.14
N GLY A 229 9.48 13.57 -7.91
CA GLY A 229 10.57 13.58 -6.94
C GLY A 229 11.13 12.19 -6.62
N GLN A 230 10.27 11.17 -6.46
CA GLN A 230 10.72 9.78 -6.27
C GLN A 230 11.46 9.23 -7.49
N LYS A 231 10.99 9.53 -8.70
CA LYS A 231 11.62 9.09 -9.95
C LYS A 231 13.00 9.75 -10.15
N MET A 232 13.11 11.02 -9.79
CA MET A 232 14.36 11.77 -9.78
C MET A 232 15.34 11.19 -8.77
N ASN A 233 14.90 10.98 -7.53
CA ASN A 233 15.73 10.44 -6.46
C ASN A 233 16.24 9.03 -6.81
N MET A 234 15.38 8.16 -7.37
CA MET A 234 15.80 6.85 -7.89
C MET A 234 16.87 6.95 -8.99
N SER A 235 16.84 8.03 -9.77
CA SER A 235 17.80 8.28 -10.86
C SER A 235 19.06 9.02 -10.42
N GLY A 236 19.19 9.30 -9.11
CA GLY A 236 20.33 9.99 -8.51
C GLY A 236 20.28 11.52 -8.56
N PHE A 237 19.13 12.10 -8.89
CA PHE A 237 18.90 13.54 -8.86
C PHE A 237 18.26 13.96 -7.54
N ASN A 238 18.73 15.06 -6.93
CA ASN A 238 18.05 15.66 -5.80
C ASN A 238 16.86 16.52 -6.31
N VAL A 239 15.84 16.74 -5.48
CA VAL A 239 14.62 17.48 -5.88
C VAL A 239 14.85 19.00 -5.81
N ASN A 240 15.76 19.54 -6.62
CA ASN A 240 15.94 20.99 -6.82
C ASN A 240 15.47 21.36 -8.23
N LEU A 241 15.25 22.65 -8.49
CA LEU A 241 14.68 23.09 -9.77
C LEU A 241 15.53 22.68 -10.98
N SER A 242 16.85 22.89 -10.88
CA SER A 242 17.82 22.62 -11.95
C SER A 242 17.88 21.14 -12.30
N ASN A 243 17.85 20.26 -11.31
CA ASN A 243 17.81 18.82 -11.53
C ASN A 243 16.45 18.34 -12.02
N ILE A 244 15.33 18.99 -11.67
CA ILE A 244 14.01 18.64 -12.20
C ILE A 244 14.01 18.85 -13.71
N GLU A 245 14.43 20.03 -14.16
CA GLU A 245 14.51 20.31 -15.61
C GLU A 245 15.52 19.40 -16.30
N GLU A 246 16.73 19.22 -15.73
CA GLU A 246 17.73 18.32 -16.30
C GLU A 246 17.21 16.89 -16.39
N PHE A 247 16.49 16.40 -15.37
CA PHE A 247 15.85 15.10 -15.37
C PHE A 247 14.81 15.00 -16.50
N ILE A 248 13.98 16.01 -16.67
CA ILE A 248 12.97 16.06 -17.75
C ILE A 248 13.65 16.11 -19.12
N LYS A 249 14.62 17.01 -19.33
CA LYS A 249 15.39 17.13 -20.58
C LYS A 249 16.12 15.83 -20.92
N LYS A 250 16.74 15.18 -19.92
CA LYS A 250 17.40 13.88 -20.05
C LYS A 250 16.41 12.77 -20.39
N LYS A 251 15.23 12.76 -19.76
CA LYS A 251 14.15 11.80 -20.06
C LYS A 251 13.68 11.97 -21.51
N THR A 252 13.37 13.19 -21.93
CA THR A 252 12.96 13.53 -23.30
C THR A 252 14.03 13.17 -24.33
N ARG A 253 15.31 13.46 -24.06
CA ARG A 253 16.42 13.09 -24.94
C ARG A 253 16.61 11.57 -25.04
N ASN A 254 16.46 10.85 -23.94
CA ASN A 254 16.60 9.39 -23.93
C ASN A 254 15.45 8.67 -24.65
N LEU A 255 14.23 9.22 -24.64
CA LEU A 255 13.11 8.69 -25.44
C LEU A 255 13.43 8.69 -26.95
N ASN A 256 14.25 9.65 -27.41
CA ASN A 256 14.67 9.77 -28.81
C ASN A 256 15.89 8.90 -29.18
N LYS A 257 16.52 8.22 -28.22
CA LYS A 257 17.69 7.38 -28.49
C LYS A 257 17.23 5.99 -28.94
N SER A 258 17.56 5.62 -30.17
CA SER A 258 17.22 4.31 -30.74
C SER A 258 17.93 3.18 -29.97
N GLU A 259 17.17 2.14 -29.62
CA GLU A 259 17.72 0.96 -28.96
C GLU A 259 18.68 0.20 -29.87
N ASN A 260 19.76 -0.33 -29.29
CA ASN A 260 20.69 -1.24 -29.95
C ASN A 260 19.95 -2.47 -30.51
N THR A 261 20.29 -2.89 -31.73
CA THR A 261 19.64 -4.01 -32.44
C THR A 261 19.64 -5.31 -31.64
N ILE A 262 20.74 -5.61 -30.94
CA ILE A 262 20.87 -6.80 -30.09
C ILE A 262 19.87 -6.75 -28.92
N THR A 263 19.75 -5.60 -28.26
CA THR A 263 18.77 -5.39 -27.18
C THR A 263 17.35 -5.54 -27.70
N ARG A 264 17.06 -5.02 -28.89
CA ARG A 264 15.73 -5.14 -29.51
C ARG A 264 15.34 -6.60 -29.75
N ILE A 265 16.25 -7.41 -30.28
CA ILE A 265 16.03 -8.84 -30.54
C ILE A 265 15.90 -9.62 -29.23
N PHE A 266 16.81 -9.41 -28.28
CA PHE A 266 16.80 -10.13 -27.00
C PHE A 266 15.55 -9.84 -26.17
N LEU A 267 15.05 -8.60 -26.20
CA LEU A 267 13.86 -8.21 -25.43
C LEU A 267 12.54 -8.54 -26.13
N PHE A 268 12.58 -8.95 -27.39
CA PHE A 268 11.39 -9.26 -28.18
C PHE A 268 10.46 -10.28 -27.49
N PRO A 269 10.94 -11.42 -26.95
CA PRO A 269 10.07 -12.39 -26.27
C PRO A 269 9.35 -11.79 -25.06
N PHE A 270 10.06 -11.00 -24.24
CA PHE A 270 9.47 -10.37 -23.06
C PHE A 270 8.43 -9.30 -23.43
N ARG A 271 8.60 -8.60 -24.55
CA ARG A 271 7.63 -7.63 -25.08
C ARG A 271 6.36 -8.28 -25.61
N LEU A 272 6.44 -9.51 -26.11
CA LEU A 272 5.25 -10.28 -26.50
C LEU A 272 4.51 -10.81 -25.26
N VAL A 273 5.26 -11.23 -24.24
CA VAL A 273 4.71 -11.81 -23.02
C VAL A 273 4.05 -10.74 -22.12
N ALA A 274 4.60 -9.52 -22.04
CA ALA A 274 4.05 -8.45 -21.20
C ALA A 274 2.56 -8.11 -21.46
N PRO A 275 2.11 -7.82 -22.70
CA PRO A 275 0.70 -7.61 -22.98
C PRO A 275 -0.14 -8.87 -22.78
N LEU A 276 0.42 -10.06 -23.03
CA LEU A 276 -0.25 -11.33 -22.76
C LEU A 276 -0.54 -11.52 -21.26
N ILE A 277 0.45 -11.28 -20.40
CA ILE A 277 0.28 -11.34 -18.93
C ILE A 277 -0.74 -10.30 -18.47
N ASN A 278 -0.66 -9.06 -18.98
CA ASN A 278 -1.61 -8.02 -18.59
C ASN A 278 -3.05 -8.39 -19.00
N ALA A 279 -3.24 -8.88 -20.22
CA ALA A 279 -4.55 -9.38 -20.69
C ALA A 279 -5.03 -10.58 -19.87
N LEU A 280 -4.16 -11.56 -19.62
CA LEU A 280 -4.46 -12.74 -18.82
C LEU A 280 -4.79 -12.37 -17.37
N SER A 281 -4.11 -11.38 -16.79
CA SER A 281 -4.36 -10.93 -15.42
C SER A 281 -5.74 -10.28 -15.27
N GLY A 282 -6.17 -9.51 -16.28
CA GLY A 282 -7.51 -8.95 -16.34
C GLY A 282 -8.57 -10.04 -16.40
N LEU A 283 -8.38 -11.02 -17.31
CA LEU A 283 -9.26 -12.19 -17.44
C LEU A 283 -9.27 -13.05 -16.18
N ALA A 284 -8.11 -13.31 -15.58
CA ALA A 284 -7.97 -14.09 -14.36
C ALA A 284 -8.67 -13.43 -13.18
N LEU A 285 -8.59 -12.11 -13.04
CA LEU A 285 -9.34 -11.38 -12.02
C LEU A 285 -10.85 -11.48 -12.24
N ILE A 286 -11.33 -11.39 -13.47
CA ILE A 286 -12.75 -11.55 -13.80
C ILE A 286 -13.21 -12.99 -13.48
N LEU A 287 -12.45 -14.00 -13.91
CA LEU A 287 -12.70 -15.41 -13.64
C LEU A 287 -12.70 -15.71 -12.14
N PHE A 288 -11.72 -15.18 -11.40
CA PHE A 288 -11.63 -15.33 -9.95
C PHE A 288 -12.86 -14.74 -9.24
N LYS A 289 -13.28 -13.52 -9.64
CA LYS A 289 -14.49 -12.90 -9.11
C LYS A 289 -15.74 -13.71 -9.42
N ALA A 290 -15.86 -14.23 -10.64
CA ALA A 290 -16.99 -15.05 -11.07
C ALA A 290 -17.04 -16.36 -10.28
N LEU A 291 -15.93 -17.10 -10.21
CA LEU A 291 -15.81 -18.34 -9.43
C LEU A 291 -16.13 -18.10 -7.96
N PHE A 292 -15.56 -17.07 -7.34
CA PHE A 292 -15.85 -16.71 -5.96
C PHE A 292 -17.34 -16.43 -5.76
N SER A 293 -17.96 -15.62 -6.63
CA SER A 293 -19.41 -15.34 -6.54
C SER A 293 -20.26 -16.61 -6.69
N LEU A 294 -19.90 -17.50 -7.62
CA LEU A 294 -20.60 -18.75 -7.88
C LEU A 294 -20.51 -19.69 -6.69
N THR A 295 -19.32 -19.84 -6.09
CA THR A 295 -19.16 -20.68 -4.89
C THR A 295 -20.00 -20.18 -3.72
N VAL A 296 -20.04 -18.86 -3.48
CA VAL A 296 -20.88 -18.25 -2.44
C VAL A 296 -22.36 -18.51 -2.72
N THR A 297 -22.82 -18.33 -3.96
CA THR A 297 -24.21 -18.59 -4.34
C THR A 297 -24.60 -20.05 -4.18
N ILE A 298 -23.72 -21.00 -4.55
CA ILE A 298 -23.99 -22.45 -4.38
C ILE A 298 -24.13 -22.80 -2.90
N ILE A 299 -23.22 -22.32 -2.04
CA ILE A 299 -23.27 -22.61 -0.60
C ILE A 299 -24.59 -22.11 0.00
N ILE A 300 -25.01 -20.89 -0.37
CA ILE A 300 -26.26 -20.29 0.08
C ILE A 300 -27.49 -21.03 -0.47
N ALA A 301 -27.46 -21.46 -1.73
CA ALA A 301 -28.55 -22.24 -2.31
C ALA A 301 -28.69 -23.60 -1.59
N LEU A 302 -27.58 -24.28 -1.31
CA LEU A 302 -27.57 -25.54 -0.57
C LEU A 302 -28.06 -25.35 0.87
N SER A 303 -27.61 -24.32 1.58
CA SER A 303 -28.10 -24.03 2.94
C SER A 303 -29.59 -23.67 2.97
N SER A 304 -30.07 -22.96 1.95
CA SER A 304 -31.48 -22.58 1.80
C SER A 304 -32.36 -23.79 1.46
N ALA A 305 -31.90 -24.68 0.58
CA ALA A 305 -32.59 -25.92 0.26
C ALA A 305 -32.71 -26.85 1.48
N LEU A 306 -31.64 -26.95 2.27
CA LEU A 306 -31.66 -27.71 3.52
C LEU A 306 -32.67 -27.12 4.52
N LEU A 307 -32.68 -25.79 4.68
CA LEU A 307 -33.66 -25.13 5.54
C LEU A 307 -35.11 -25.37 5.08
N LEU A 308 -35.37 -25.25 3.77
CA LEU A 308 -36.68 -25.52 3.20
C LEU A 308 -37.12 -26.98 3.41
N PHE A 309 -36.18 -27.93 3.29
CA PHE A 309 -36.44 -29.34 3.56
C PHE A 309 -36.85 -29.58 5.02
N ILE A 310 -36.16 -28.96 5.98
CA ILE A 310 -36.51 -29.01 7.41
C ILE A 310 -37.91 -28.40 7.64
N ILE A 311 -38.18 -27.23 7.06
CA ILE A 311 -39.48 -26.56 7.19
C ILE A 311 -40.59 -27.44 6.61
N MET A 312 -40.38 -28.06 5.44
CA MET A 312 -41.37 -28.94 4.82
C MET A 312 -41.65 -30.18 5.67
N GLY A 313 -40.65 -30.72 6.35
CA GLY A 313 -40.83 -31.83 7.30
C GLY A 313 -41.60 -31.47 8.57
N LEU A 314 -41.68 -30.19 8.95
CA LEU A 314 -42.54 -29.74 10.06
C LEU A 314 -44.02 -29.68 9.67
N TYR A 315 -44.32 -29.30 8.42
CA TYR A 315 -45.69 -29.03 7.98
C TYR A 315 -46.41 -30.24 7.40
N ASN A 316 -45.65 -31.17 6.83
CA ASN A 316 -46.21 -32.41 6.34
C ASN A 316 -46.00 -33.48 7.40
N GLU A 317 -47.04 -34.24 7.75
CA GLU A 317 -46.84 -35.58 8.31
C GLU A 317 -46.22 -36.44 7.21
N VAL A 318 -44.92 -36.26 7.00
CA VAL A 318 -44.21 -36.99 5.97
C VAL A 318 -44.23 -38.45 6.41
N GLU A 319 -44.74 -39.36 5.57
CA GLU A 319 -44.66 -40.83 5.75
C GLU A 319 -43.21 -41.37 5.79
N THR A 320 -42.22 -40.49 5.85
CA THR A 320 -40.81 -40.84 6.05
C THR A 320 -40.54 -41.34 7.46
N ASP A 321 -39.46 -42.12 7.58
CA ASP A 321 -38.83 -42.61 8.81
C ASP A 321 -39.23 -41.85 10.10
N HIS A 322 -39.89 -42.58 11.02
CA HIS A 322 -40.35 -42.04 12.31
C HIS A 322 -39.25 -41.30 13.08
N MET A 323 -38.00 -41.76 12.97
CA MET A 323 -36.85 -41.10 13.59
C MET A 323 -36.59 -39.68 13.06
N PHE A 324 -36.84 -39.45 11.77
CA PHE A 324 -36.62 -38.14 11.14
C PHE A 324 -37.72 -37.15 11.52
N TYR A 325 -38.96 -37.63 11.60
CA TYR A 325 -40.10 -36.83 12.07
C TYR A 325 -39.93 -36.39 13.52
N ASP A 326 -39.52 -37.30 14.40
CA ASP A 326 -39.26 -37.00 15.82
C ASP A 326 -38.12 -35.97 15.98
N LEU A 327 -37.05 -36.10 15.18
CA LEU A 327 -35.93 -35.17 15.17
C LEU A 327 -36.35 -33.75 14.79
N ILE A 328 -37.19 -33.60 13.77
CA ILE A 328 -37.63 -32.28 13.30
C ILE A 328 -38.60 -31.63 14.30
N ASN A 329 -39.54 -32.40 14.86
CA ASN A 329 -40.51 -31.87 15.82
C ASN A 329 -39.88 -31.49 17.16
N ALA A 330 -38.73 -32.09 17.51
CA ALA A 330 -37.96 -31.72 18.68
C ALA A 330 -37.20 -30.37 18.51
N ILE A 331 -37.21 -29.76 17.31
CA ILE A 331 -36.61 -28.44 17.09
C ILE A 331 -37.61 -27.34 17.50
N PRO A 332 -37.26 -26.45 18.45
CA PRO A 332 -38.16 -25.38 18.85
C PRO A 332 -38.47 -24.39 17.72
N ASN A 333 -39.73 -23.98 17.60
CA ASN A 333 -40.19 -23.02 16.58
C ASN A 333 -39.41 -21.68 16.57
N TYR A 334 -39.01 -21.18 17.74
CA TYR A 334 -38.22 -19.94 17.83
C TYR A 334 -36.85 -20.07 17.16
N LEU A 335 -36.25 -21.27 17.21
CA LEU A 335 -34.94 -21.54 16.62
C LEU A 335 -35.04 -21.58 15.10
N ILE A 336 -36.12 -22.18 14.56
CA ILE A 336 -36.40 -22.19 13.12
C ILE A 336 -36.58 -20.77 12.57
N VAL A 337 -37.32 -19.91 13.29
CA VAL A 337 -37.49 -18.49 12.93
C VAL A 337 -36.14 -17.75 12.98
N SER A 338 -35.35 -17.97 14.01
CA SER A 338 -34.02 -17.35 14.15
C SER A 338 -33.05 -17.78 13.03
N ILE A 339 -33.00 -19.08 12.70
CA ILE A 339 -32.21 -19.60 11.59
C ILE A 339 -32.69 -18.99 10.27
N SER A 340 -34.00 -18.86 10.05
CA SER A 340 -34.57 -18.26 8.85
C SER A 340 -34.18 -16.79 8.70
N ILE A 341 -34.25 -16.00 9.77
CA ILE A 341 -33.81 -14.60 9.78
C ILE A 341 -32.30 -14.52 9.49
N ASN A 342 -31.49 -15.39 10.10
CA ASN A 342 -30.06 -15.45 9.84
C ASN A 342 -29.72 -15.81 8.39
N GLN A 343 -30.48 -16.72 7.76
CA GLN A 343 -30.34 -17.05 6.34
C GLN A 343 -30.68 -15.86 5.45
N ILE A 344 -31.78 -15.13 5.72
CA ILE A 344 -32.13 -13.92 4.97
C ILE A 344 -31.01 -12.87 5.06
N LEU A 345 -30.48 -12.64 6.26
CA LEU A 345 -29.35 -11.72 6.47
C LEU A 345 -28.10 -12.17 5.69
N THR A 346 -27.82 -13.48 5.66
CA THR A 346 -26.71 -14.07 4.89
C THR A 346 -26.90 -13.84 3.38
N ILE A 347 -28.10 -14.05 2.86
CA ILE A 347 -28.44 -13.81 1.45
C ILE A 347 -28.24 -12.33 1.10
N ILE A 348 -28.75 -11.40 1.93
CA ILE A 348 -28.58 -9.97 1.69
C ILE A 348 -27.10 -9.59 1.67
N LEU A 349 -26.31 -10.03 2.67
CA LEU A 349 -24.87 -9.76 2.72
C LEU A 349 -24.13 -10.33 1.52
N ALA A 350 -24.49 -11.52 1.06
CA ALA A 350 -23.90 -12.14 -0.13
C ALA A 350 -24.23 -11.36 -1.40
N ILE A 351 -25.49 -10.94 -1.59
CA ILE A 351 -25.89 -10.09 -2.73
C ILE A 351 -25.11 -8.79 -2.73
N LEU A 352 -24.96 -8.13 -1.57
CA LEU A 352 -24.18 -6.89 -1.46
C LEU A 352 -22.70 -7.14 -1.81
N THR A 353 -22.14 -8.26 -1.34
CA THR A 353 -20.73 -8.64 -1.62
C THR A 353 -20.52 -8.88 -3.11
N VAL A 354 -21.41 -9.65 -3.75
CA VAL A 354 -21.38 -9.89 -5.20
C VAL A 354 -21.54 -8.58 -5.97
N ALA A 355 -22.45 -7.70 -5.54
CA ALA A 355 -22.67 -6.40 -6.18
C ALA A 355 -21.44 -5.48 -6.10
N ILE A 356 -20.76 -5.43 -4.95
CA ILE A 356 -19.52 -4.67 -4.79
C ILE A 356 -18.41 -5.25 -5.69
N ILE A 357 -18.28 -6.57 -5.73
CA ILE A 357 -17.19 -7.25 -6.45
C ILE A 357 -17.36 -7.15 -7.98
N LEU A 358 -18.57 -7.40 -8.49
CA LEU A 358 -18.87 -7.43 -9.92
C LEU A 358 -19.19 -6.05 -10.50
N PHE A 359 -20.09 -5.29 -9.85
CA PHE A 359 -20.61 -4.03 -10.39
C PHE A 359 -19.89 -2.79 -9.84
N LYS A 360 -18.91 -2.96 -8.93
CA LYS A 360 -18.19 -1.84 -8.27
C LYS A 360 -19.14 -0.83 -7.61
N THR A 361 -20.29 -1.30 -7.14
CA THR A 361 -21.33 -0.46 -6.55
C THR A 361 -20.81 0.25 -5.31
N LYS A 362 -21.04 1.56 -5.20
CA LYS A 362 -20.66 2.34 -4.02
C LYS A 362 -21.75 2.24 -2.96
N ILE A 363 -21.52 1.41 -1.94
CA ILE A 363 -22.43 1.24 -0.80
C ILE A 363 -21.86 1.97 0.42
N LYS A 364 -22.71 2.67 1.16
CA LYS A 364 -22.29 3.39 2.38
C LYS A 364 -21.83 2.39 3.44
N ARG A 365 -20.61 2.58 3.98
CA ARG A 365 -19.95 1.62 4.88
C ARG A 365 -20.76 1.28 6.14
N TYR A 366 -21.47 2.24 6.72
CA TYR A 366 -22.25 2.01 7.93
C TYR A 366 -23.43 1.04 7.72
N LEU A 367 -24.04 0.99 6.53
CA LEU A 367 -25.15 0.07 6.23
C LEU A 367 -24.69 -1.39 6.28
N ILE A 368 -23.51 -1.68 5.73
CA ILE A 368 -22.91 -3.02 5.76
C ILE A 368 -22.58 -3.43 7.20
N ILE A 369 -22.04 -2.49 7.99
CA ILE A 369 -21.69 -2.76 9.39
C ILE A 369 -22.95 -3.06 10.21
N ILE A 370 -24.02 -2.27 10.07
CA ILE A 370 -25.28 -2.50 10.78
C ILE A 370 -25.84 -3.89 10.44
N LEU A 371 -25.92 -4.22 9.15
CA LEU A 371 -26.42 -5.51 8.69
C LEU A 371 -25.57 -6.68 9.19
N PHE A 372 -24.25 -6.52 9.20
CA PHE A 372 -23.31 -7.52 9.73
C PHE A 372 -23.46 -7.71 11.24
N VAL A 373 -23.68 -6.64 12.01
CA VAL A 373 -23.93 -6.73 13.46
C VAL A 373 -25.22 -7.50 13.72
N PHE A 374 -26.31 -7.21 13.00
CA PHE A 374 -27.56 -7.98 13.11
C PHE A 374 -27.35 -9.46 12.77
N TRP A 375 -26.67 -9.76 11.67
CA TRP A 375 -26.33 -11.13 11.29
C TRP A 375 -25.55 -11.84 12.39
N LEU A 376 -24.55 -11.17 12.98
CA LEU A 376 -23.71 -11.73 14.04
C LEU A 376 -24.52 -12.02 15.30
N THR A 377 -25.43 -11.13 15.70
CA THR A 377 -26.29 -11.33 16.88
C THR A 377 -27.16 -12.59 16.72
N PHE A 378 -27.80 -12.78 15.57
CA PHE A 378 -28.59 -13.99 15.30
C PHE A 378 -27.71 -15.25 15.23
N LEU A 379 -26.50 -15.15 14.68
CA LEU A 379 -25.56 -16.26 14.63
C LEU A 379 -25.11 -16.69 16.04
N ILE A 380 -24.80 -15.73 16.92
CA ILE A 380 -24.45 -16.00 18.31
C ILE A 380 -25.63 -16.66 19.03
N PHE A 381 -26.84 -16.14 18.86
CA PHE A 381 -28.04 -16.72 19.44
C PHE A 381 -28.27 -18.18 18.99
N ASN A 382 -28.12 -18.45 17.68
CA ASN A 382 -28.23 -19.81 17.14
C ASN A 382 -27.18 -20.75 17.73
N ILE A 383 -25.91 -20.30 17.86
CA ILE A 383 -24.84 -21.10 18.46
C ILE A 383 -25.14 -21.43 19.92
N MET A 384 -25.57 -20.43 20.71
CA MET A 384 -25.92 -20.65 22.12
C MET A 384 -27.09 -21.63 22.27
N SER A 385 -28.05 -21.61 21.33
CA SER A 385 -29.22 -22.49 21.33
C SER A 385 -28.90 -23.94 20.93
N ILE A 386 -27.70 -24.25 20.44
CA ILE A 386 -27.28 -25.63 20.16
C ILE A 386 -27.28 -26.45 21.45
N SER A 387 -26.84 -25.85 22.57
CA SER A 387 -26.78 -26.56 23.86
C SER A 387 -28.17 -26.96 24.35
N SER A 388 -29.17 -26.09 24.23
CA SER A 388 -30.55 -26.40 24.61
C SER A 388 -31.15 -27.49 23.71
N LEU A 389 -30.86 -27.44 22.40
CA LEU A 389 -31.34 -28.44 21.44
C LEU A 389 -30.75 -29.85 21.70
N ILE A 390 -29.48 -29.93 22.14
CA ILE A 390 -28.87 -31.21 22.55
C ILE A 390 -29.58 -31.81 23.76
N ILE A 391 -29.96 -30.98 24.75
CA ILE A 391 -30.68 -31.42 25.94
C ILE A 391 -32.08 -31.92 25.54
N GLU A 392 -32.79 -31.16 24.71
CA GLU A 392 -34.13 -31.53 24.23
C GLU A 392 -34.11 -32.85 23.45
N PHE A 393 -33.11 -33.07 22.60
CA PHE A 393 -32.93 -34.35 21.91
C PHE A 393 -32.59 -35.52 22.83
N HIS A 394 -31.93 -35.26 23.96
CA HIS A 394 -31.66 -36.28 24.98
C HIS A 394 -32.93 -36.64 25.74
N GLU A 395 -33.71 -35.64 26.15
CA GLU A 395 -34.98 -35.83 26.88
C GLU A 395 -36.05 -36.50 26.01
N SER A 396 -36.13 -36.19 24.72
CA SER A 396 -37.03 -36.85 23.77
C SER A 396 -36.63 -38.30 23.43
N GLY A 397 -35.51 -38.80 23.93
CA GLY A 397 -35.04 -40.17 23.68
C GLY A 397 -34.52 -40.40 22.24
N ILE A 398 -34.28 -39.33 21.50
CA ILE A 398 -33.79 -39.35 20.10
C ILE A 398 -32.29 -39.65 20.08
N LEU A 399 -31.54 -39.21 21.08
CA LEU A 399 -30.11 -39.51 21.21
C LEU A 399 -29.86 -40.92 21.78
N PRO A 400 -28.89 -41.67 21.24
CA PRO A 400 -28.58 -43.00 21.74
C PRO A 400 -28.02 -42.95 23.17
N LYS A 401 -28.47 -43.89 24.00
CA LYS A 401 -28.27 -43.94 25.47
C LYS A 401 -26.81 -43.92 25.97
N TRP A 402 -25.83 -44.10 25.10
CA TRP A 402 -24.40 -44.04 25.45
C TRP A 402 -23.82 -42.62 25.42
N ILE A 403 -24.58 -41.64 24.91
CA ILE A 403 -24.25 -40.22 25.02
C ILE A 403 -24.72 -39.74 26.40
N LYS A 404 -23.80 -39.63 27.36
CA LYS A 404 -24.06 -39.00 28.66
C LYS A 404 -23.96 -37.49 28.51
N VAL A 405 -25.08 -36.79 28.69
CA VAL A 405 -25.10 -35.33 28.81
C VAL A 405 -24.93 -35.01 30.29
N ASP A 406 -23.70 -34.74 30.72
CA ASP A 406 -23.44 -34.29 32.08
C ASP A 406 -23.94 -32.85 32.21
N LEU A 407 -25.06 -32.66 32.91
CA LEU A 407 -25.63 -31.35 33.25
C LEU A 407 -24.68 -30.63 34.23
N TRP A 408 -24.02 -29.56 33.78
CA TRP A 408 -23.23 -28.64 34.63
C TRP A 408 -23.91 -27.29 34.74
#